data_AF-A0A833FYU7-F1
#
_entry.id   AF-A0A833FYU7-F1
#
_cell.length_a   1.000
_cell.length_b   1.000
_cell.length_c   1.000
_cell.angle_alpha   90.00
_cell.angle_beta   90.00
_cell.angle_gamma   90.00
#
_symmetry.space_group_name_H-M   'P 1'
#
loop_
_entity.id
_entity.type
_entity.pdbx_description
1 polymer ?
#
loop_
_entity_poly.entity_id
_entity_poly.type
_entity_poly.pdbx_seq_one_letter_code
_entity_poly.pdbx_strand_id
1 'polypeptide(L)'
;MKEISGLPRESSQTHDQFDQEHSFTYPVKMTKNITLAIDEKVLKRVRRIAAERDTTVNGLVRDYLTRLADFDNKAKKARTELIRLAKASKAEVGPITWKREDLYER
;
A
#
# COMPACT_ATOMS: atom_id res chain seq x y z
N MET A 1 34.15 -39.25 -63.57
CA MET A 1 33.38 -38.29 -62.75
C MET A 1 34.37 -37.36 -62.09
N LYS A 2 34.14 -36.05 -62.21
CA LYS A 2 35.10 -34.97 -62.01
C LYS A 2 35.21 -34.59 -60.53
N GLU A 3 36.44 -34.29 -60.11
CA GLU A 3 36.96 -33.39 -59.07
C GLU A 3 36.00 -32.43 -58.34
N ILE A 4 36.38 -32.01 -57.12
CA ILE A 4 36.50 -30.62 -56.55
C ILE A 4 36.68 -30.84 -55.01
N SER A 5 37.88 -30.81 -54.43
CA SER A 5 38.72 -29.66 -54.02
C SER A 5 38.13 -28.79 -52.89
N GLY A 6 38.97 -28.41 -51.91
CA GLY A 6 38.73 -27.20 -51.09
C GLY A 6 38.75 -27.35 -49.57
N LEU A 7 39.96 -27.35 -48.99
CA LEU A 7 40.49 -26.56 -47.84
C LEU A 7 39.58 -26.16 -46.63
N PRO A 8 40.16 -26.11 -45.41
CA PRO A 8 39.44 -25.79 -44.18
C PRO A 8 39.21 -24.28 -44.02
N ARG A 9 38.05 -23.87 -43.49
CA ARG A 9 37.78 -22.48 -43.12
C ARG A 9 37.37 -22.34 -41.66
N GLU A 10 38.23 -21.61 -40.96
CA GLU A 10 37.93 -20.53 -40.01
C GLU A 10 37.01 -20.80 -38.81
N SER A 11 37.67 -20.65 -37.66
CA SER A 11 37.15 -20.14 -36.40
C SER A 11 35.89 -19.29 -36.52
N SER A 12 34.90 -19.63 -35.72
CA SER A 12 33.97 -18.65 -35.17
C SER A 12 33.68 -19.05 -33.74
N GLN A 13 34.30 -18.32 -32.82
CA GLN A 13 33.87 -18.26 -31.43
C GLN A 13 32.43 -17.76 -31.42
N THR A 14 31.46 -18.65 -31.27
CA THR A 14 30.12 -18.27 -30.85
C THR A 14 30.20 -18.05 -29.35
N HIS A 15 30.43 -16.79 -28.99
CA HIS A 15 30.17 -16.24 -27.68
C HIS A 15 28.65 -16.29 -27.46
N ASP A 16 28.13 -17.49 -27.21
CA ASP A 16 26.74 -17.66 -26.84
C ASP A 16 26.63 -17.21 -25.39
N GLN A 17 26.25 -15.95 -25.27
CA GLN A 17 25.99 -15.26 -24.04
C GLN A 17 25.04 -16.14 -23.25
N PHE A 18 25.49 -16.63 -22.09
CA PHE A 18 24.57 -17.15 -21.09
C PHE A 18 23.60 -16.01 -20.76
N ASP A 19 22.45 -16.04 -21.41
CA ASP A 19 21.29 -15.22 -21.10
C ASP A 19 21.13 -15.30 -19.60
N GLN A 20 21.36 -14.17 -18.93
CA GLN A 20 21.03 -14.02 -17.54
C GLN A 20 19.53 -14.25 -17.44
N GLU A 21 19.13 -15.46 -17.08
CA GLU A 21 17.78 -15.76 -16.61
C GLU A 21 17.55 -14.86 -15.39
N HIS A 22 16.93 -13.72 -15.63
CA HIS A 22 16.46 -12.84 -14.59
C HIS A 22 15.37 -13.61 -13.85
N SER A 23 15.75 -14.25 -12.76
CA SER A 23 14.80 -14.83 -11.81
C SER A 23 14.01 -13.68 -11.20
N PHE A 24 12.88 -13.35 -11.81
CA PHE A 24 11.90 -12.42 -11.25
C PHE A 24 11.28 -13.07 -10.02
N THR A 25 11.96 -12.97 -8.88
CA THR A 25 11.41 -13.39 -7.60
C THR A 25 10.49 -12.27 -7.07
N TYR A 26 9.19 -12.56 -7.01
CA TYR A 26 8.23 -11.64 -6.40
C TYR A 26 8.28 -11.82 -4.88
N PRO A 27 8.64 -10.79 -4.10
CA PRO A 27 8.54 -10.88 -2.65
C PRO A 27 7.07 -11.01 -2.27
N VAL A 28 6.64 -12.20 -1.88
CA VAL A 28 5.31 -12.43 -1.33
C VAL A 28 5.24 -11.73 0.03
N LYS A 29 4.41 -10.69 0.12
CA LYS A 29 4.15 -9.99 1.37
C LYS A 29 3.53 -10.96 2.38
N MET A 30 4.32 -11.42 3.35
CA MET A 30 3.84 -12.34 4.39
C MET A 30 2.81 -11.64 5.28
N THR A 31 1.55 -12.01 5.12
CA THR A 31 0.45 -11.59 6.01
C THR A 31 0.50 -12.37 7.32
N LYS A 32 0.15 -11.71 8.43
CA LYS A 32 -0.03 -12.37 9.73
C LYS A 32 -1.45 -12.91 9.86
N ASN A 33 -1.60 -14.12 10.40
CA ASN A 33 -2.89 -14.75 10.65
C ASN A 33 -3.41 -14.39 12.04
N ILE A 34 -4.73 -14.21 12.15
CA ILE A 34 -5.44 -13.98 13.40
C ILE A 34 -6.54 -15.03 13.50
N THR A 35 -6.63 -15.69 14.66
CA THR A 35 -7.71 -16.63 14.98
C THR A 35 -8.71 -15.93 15.89
N LEU A 36 -10.00 -15.96 15.54
CA LEU A 36 -11.07 -15.32 16.30
C LEU A 36 -12.20 -16.30 16.53
N ALA A 37 -12.62 -16.43 17.79
CA ALA A 37 -13.85 -17.13 18.15
C ALA A 37 -15.03 -16.15 18.03
N ILE A 38 -16.07 -16.54 17.29
CA ILE A 38 -17.32 -15.78 17.15
C ILE A 38 -18.52 -16.71 17.26
N ASP A 39 -19.66 -16.16 17.65
CA ASP A 39 -20.92 -16.90 17.71
C ASP A 39 -21.34 -17.41 16.31
N GLU A 40 -21.81 -18.65 16.24
CA GLU A 40 -22.18 -19.32 14.98
C GLU A 40 -23.31 -18.58 14.24
N LYS A 41 -24.29 -18.02 14.96
CA LYS A 41 -25.40 -17.27 14.35
C LYS A 41 -24.87 -15.99 13.70
N VAL A 42 -23.91 -15.34 14.34
CA VAL A 42 -23.23 -14.16 13.78
C VAL A 42 -22.45 -14.54 12.54
N LEU A 43 -21.62 -15.60 12.61
CA LEU A 43 -20.83 -16.07 11.47
C LEU A 43 -21.71 -16.41 10.26
N LYS A 44 -22.84 -17.09 10.46
CA LYS A 44 -23.80 -17.41 9.40
C LYS A 44 -24.35 -16.16 8.72
N ARG A 45 -24.70 -15.13 9.50
CA ARG A 45 -25.19 -13.85 8.97
C ARG A 45 -24.11 -13.11 8.20
N VAL A 46 -22.88 -13.07 8.72
CA VAL A 46 -21.74 -12.40 8.08
C VAL A 46 -21.37 -13.08 6.77
N ARG A 47 -21.39 -14.42 6.70
CA ARG A 47 -21.16 -15.16 5.45
C ARG A 47 -22.15 -14.78 4.36
N ARG A 48 -23.44 -14.66 4.70
CA ARG A 48 -24.47 -14.20 3.75
C ARG A 48 -24.16 -12.78 3.25
N ILE A 49 -23.85 -11.86 4.15
CA ILE A 49 -23.49 -10.47 3.79
C ILE A 49 -22.24 -10.43 2.91
N ALA A 50 -21.25 -11.28 3.19
CA ALA A 50 -20.03 -11.36 2.40
C ALA A 50 -20.35 -11.84 0.97
N ALA A 51 -21.20 -12.85 0.82
CA ALA A 51 -21.65 -13.34 -0.48
C ALA A 51 -22.47 -12.28 -1.25
N GLU A 52 -23.38 -11.56 -0.57
CA GLU A 52 -24.14 -10.45 -1.18
C GLU A 52 -23.25 -9.29 -1.67
N ARG A 53 -22.03 -9.17 -1.15
CA ARG A 53 -21.06 -8.12 -1.48
C ARG A 53 -19.87 -8.62 -2.30
N ASP A 54 -19.95 -9.83 -2.86
CA ASP A 54 -18.88 -10.49 -3.62
C ASP A 54 -17.52 -10.47 -2.90
N THR A 55 -17.54 -10.70 -1.59
CA THR A 55 -16.35 -10.69 -0.73
C THR A 55 -16.34 -11.89 0.22
N THR A 56 -15.29 -11.98 1.03
CA THR A 56 -15.12 -13.02 2.04
C THR A 56 -15.21 -12.43 3.44
N VAL A 57 -15.49 -13.27 4.43
CA VAL A 57 -15.44 -12.86 5.85
C VAL A 57 -14.06 -12.26 6.19
N ASN A 58 -12.98 -12.87 5.70
CA ASN A 58 -11.63 -12.35 5.88
C ASN A 58 -11.43 -11.00 5.17
N GLY A 59 -12.03 -10.81 3.99
CA GLY A 59 -12.07 -9.51 3.30
C GLY A 59 -12.71 -8.44 4.18
N LEU A 60 -13.91 -8.71 4.69
CA LEU A 60 -14.64 -7.80 5.58
C LEU A 60 -13.84 -7.46 6.85
N VAL A 61 -13.21 -8.45 7.47
CA VAL A 61 -12.38 -8.24 8.66
C VAL A 61 -11.15 -7.40 8.34
N ARG A 62 -10.45 -7.68 7.24
CA ARG A 62 -9.29 -6.88 6.81
C ARG A 62 -9.69 -5.43 6.53
N ASP A 63 -10.78 -5.22 5.81
CA ASP A 63 -11.27 -3.88 5.48
C ASP A 63 -11.65 -3.10 6.74
N TYR A 64 -12.36 -3.75 7.66
CA TYR A 64 -12.75 -3.14 8.94
C TYR A 64 -11.52 -2.73 9.76
N LEU A 65 -10.55 -3.64 9.94
CA LEU A 65 -9.33 -3.36 10.69
C LEU A 65 -8.48 -2.27 10.02
N THR A 66 -8.43 -2.24 8.70
CA THR A 66 -7.73 -1.20 7.94
C THR A 66 -8.36 0.16 8.17
N ARG A 67 -9.68 0.26 8.02
CA ARG A 67 -10.43 1.51 8.27
C ARG A 67 -10.28 1.98 9.71
N LEU A 68 -10.28 1.06 10.67
CA LEU A 68 -10.08 1.35 12.08
C LEU A 68 -8.68 1.95 12.32
N ALA A 69 -7.63 1.35 11.76
CA ALA A 69 -6.26 1.86 11.86
C ALA A 69 -6.09 3.22 11.15
N ASP A 70 -6.73 3.40 9.99
CA ASP A 70 -6.68 4.65 9.23
C ASP A 70 -7.37 5.80 9.96
N PHE A 71 -8.52 5.55 10.58
CA PHE A 71 -9.22 6.56 11.37
C PHE A 71 -8.34 7.08 12.51
N ASP A 72 -7.70 6.16 13.23
CA ASP A 72 -6.80 6.48 14.34
C ASP A 72 -5.57 7.29 13.87
N ASN A 73 -5.07 6.97 12.66
CA ASN A 73 -3.96 7.69 12.04
C ASN A 73 -4.34 9.08 11.54
N LYS A 74 -5.55 9.31 11.01
CA LYS A 74 -5.94 10.61 10.45
C LYS A 74 -5.97 11.71 11.50
N ALA A 75 -6.61 11.47 12.65
CA ALA A 75 -6.67 12.45 13.73
C ALA A 75 -5.27 12.73 14.31
N LYS A 76 -4.45 11.68 14.49
CA LYS A 76 -3.07 11.82 14.94
C LYS A 76 -2.21 12.61 13.95
N LYS A 77 -2.31 12.30 12.65
CA LYS A 77 -1.60 13.03 11.58
C LYS A 77 -2.01 14.50 11.53
N ALA A 78 -3.32 14.81 11.53
CA ALA A 78 -3.80 16.18 11.52
C ALA A 78 -3.28 16.98 12.73
N ARG A 79 -3.31 16.38 13.93
CA ARG A 79 -2.76 17.00 15.14
C ARG A 79 -1.25 17.24 15.04
N THR A 80 -0.50 16.25 14.58
CA THR A 80 0.96 16.38 14.40
C THR A 80 1.29 17.46 13.38
N GLU A 81 0.58 17.53 12.27
CA GLU A 81 0.77 18.56 11.26
C GLU A 81 0.41 19.96 11.77
N LEU A 82 -0.68 20.12 12.52
CA LEU A 82 -1.02 21.39 13.16
C LEU A 82 0.09 21.86 14.11
N ILE A 83 0.62 20.96 14.94
CA ILE A 83 1.73 21.28 15.85
C ILE A 83 2.99 21.64 15.06
N ARG A 84 3.30 20.90 13.98
CA ARG A 84 4.45 21.18 13.12
C ARG A 84 4.33 22.56 12.47
N LEU A 85 3.16 22.90 11.94
CA LEU A 85 2.87 24.21 11.34
C LEU A 85 2.94 25.33 12.38
N ALA A 86 2.38 25.13 13.57
CA ALA A 86 2.45 26.11 14.66
C ALA A 86 3.90 26.38 15.09
N LYS A 87 4.75 25.33 15.18
CA LYS A 87 6.17 25.48 15.51
C LYS A 87 7.00 26.10 14.39
N ALA A 88 6.65 25.84 13.13
CA ALA A 88 7.32 26.43 11.97
C ALA A 88 6.87 27.87 11.70
N SER A 89 5.74 28.28 12.26
CA SER A 89 5.21 29.63 12.12
C SER A 89 6.08 30.63 12.85
N LYS A 90 6.39 31.74 12.18
CA LYS A 90 6.99 32.94 12.79
C LYS A 90 5.93 33.95 13.23
N ALA A 91 4.65 33.56 13.19
CA ALA A 91 3.56 34.46 13.54
C ALA A 91 3.60 34.74 15.04
N GLU A 92 3.79 36.01 15.39
CA GLU A 92 3.62 36.50 16.75
C GLU A 92 2.18 36.99 16.93
N VAL A 93 1.50 36.45 17.93
CA VAL A 93 0.18 36.93 18.31
C VAL A 93 0.39 38.20 19.15
N GLY A 94 0.16 39.35 18.52
CA GLY A 94 0.13 40.64 19.21
C GLY A 94 -0.99 40.71 20.26
N PRO A 95 -1.10 41.82 21.00
CA PRO A 95 -2.17 41.99 21.98
C PRO A 95 -3.54 41.74 21.33
N ILE A 96 -4.34 40.86 21.94
CA ILE A 96 -5.68 40.53 21.46
C ILE A 96 -6.58 41.74 21.74
N THR A 97 -6.83 42.54 20.71
CA THR A 97 -7.64 43.77 20.79
C THR A 97 -9.07 43.60 20.29
N TRP A 98 -9.37 42.48 19.64
CA TRP A 98 -10.70 42.18 19.12
C TRP A 98 -11.58 41.53 20.19
N LYS A 99 -12.84 41.98 20.28
CA LYS A 99 -13.88 41.29 21.05
C LYS A 99 -14.68 40.39 20.12
N ARG A 100 -15.33 39.37 20.69
CA ARG A 100 -16.06 38.35 19.91
C ARG A 100 -17.18 38.99 19.07
N GLU A 101 -17.75 40.07 19.57
CA GLU A 101 -18.83 40.84 18.97
C GLU A 101 -18.36 41.61 17.71
N ASP A 102 -17.07 41.97 17.65
CA ASP A 102 -16.46 42.72 16.53
C ASP A 102 -16.18 41.83 15.31
N LEU A 103 -16.27 40.50 15.45
CA LEU A 103 -16.03 39.51 14.39
C LEU A 103 -17.26 39.24 13.50
N TYR A 104 -18.39 39.93 13.75
CA TYR A 104 -19.66 39.74 13.05
C TYR A 104 -19.98 40.84 12.02
N GLU A 105 -18.99 41.60 11.54
CA GLU A 105 -19.21 42.53 10.43
C GLU A 105 -19.04 41.84 9.07
N ARG A 106 -20.06 42.02 8.23
CA ARG A 106 -20.13 41.57 6.85
C ARG A 106 -20.37 42.75 5.94
#